data_AF-A0A3D3BYH6-F1
#
_entry.id   AF-A0A3D3BYH6-F1
#
_cell.length_a   1.000
_cell.length_b   1.000
_cell.length_c   1.000
_cell.angle_alpha   90.00
_cell.angle_beta   90.00
_cell.angle_gamma   90.00
#
_symmetry.space_group_name_H-M   'P 1'
#
loop_
_entity.id
_entity.type
_entity.pdbx_description
1 polymer ?
#
loop_
_entity_poly.entity_id
_entity_poly.type
_entity_poly.pdbx_seq_one_letter_code
_entity_poly.pdbx_strand_id
1 'polypeptide(L)'
;QRWRDELVGNDLVRLANVVGMIPGVNTDLSAEPIVLGAHYDHLGIDADTGADYEGADDNASGVSVLIEVASKLARAFTPQRPILFVAFTGEEAGLMGSDHFVNNPPGGFETENFFAMVNMDAVGRLEGRTLQVFSTESAYEWPFMAQGIGFTIGVPSEFPAQTIASSDHVSFLNAGIPAIHLFSGAHLDYHQPSDTSDKLDLRGMSDVALWVEEAIVYLADRTDPLRVNLENAQVEVSTATGSREASLGTIPDFAYDGEGVRISGVTPGGAAEVAGLQGMDIILQFNGTAVDSLQTYSNMLREAAPGDQIAVTVRRGEGILTVSAELKAR
;
A
#
# COMPACT_ATOMS: atom_id res chain seq x y z
N GLN A 1 12.02 -13.73 -10.35
CA GLN A 1 11.39 -13.59 -11.67
C GLN A 1 12.00 -12.36 -12.34
N ARG A 2 12.62 -12.47 -13.53
CA ARG A 2 13.35 -11.35 -14.16
C ARG A 2 12.78 -11.05 -15.53
N TRP A 3 12.55 -9.78 -15.84
CA TRP A 3 12.10 -9.32 -17.16
C TRP A 3 12.78 -8.00 -17.54
N ARG A 4 12.36 -7.43 -18.66
CA ARG A 4 12.77 -6.10 -19.11
C ARG A 4 11.54 -5.29 -19.46
N ASP A 5 11.53 -4.03 -19.10
CA ASP A 5 10.43 -3.11 -19.34
C ASP A 5 10.92 -1.67 -19.46
N GLU A 6 10.07 -0.78 -19.95
CA GLU A 6 10.36 0.66 -20.06
C GLU A 6 9.83 1.40 -18.83
N LEU A 7 10.68 2.19 -18.18
CA LEU A 7 10.24 3.16 -17.16
C LEU A 7 9.80 4.46 -17.84
N VAL A 8 8.85 5.18 -17.23
CA VAL A 8 8.36 6.46 -17.76
C VAL A 8 9.53 7.44 -17.91
N GLY A 9 9.87 7.79 -19.16
CA GLY A 9 10.84 8.86 -19.48
C GLY A 9 12.22 8.46 -20.02
N ASN A 10 12.64 7.17 -19.99
CA ASN A 10 13.72 6.59 -20.82
C ASN A 10 14.11 5.14 -20.42
N ASP A 11 14.85 4.48 -21.34
CA ASP A 11 15.60 3.21 -21.31
C ASP A 11 14.93 1.92 -20.81
N LEU A 12 15.11 0.86 -21.59
CA LEU A 12 14.72 -0.51 -21.23
C LEU A 12 15.52 -0.99 -20.01
N VAL A 13 14.88 -1.03 -18.84
CA VAL A 13 15.49 -1.48 -17.60
C VAL A 13 15.25 -2.96 -17.36
N ARG A 14 16.11 -3.58 -16.55
CA ARG A 14 15.92 -4.95 -16.08
C ARG A 14 15.30 -4.91 -14.70
N LEU A 15 14.09 -5.46 -14.58
CA LEU A 15 13.35 -5.60 -13.34
C LEU A 15 13.42 -7.04 -12.82
N ALA A 16 13.33 -7.22 -11.51
CA ALA A 16 13.36 -8.52 -10.88
C ALA A 16 12.55 -8.60 -9.58
N ASN A 17 11.44 -9.34 -9.59
CA ASN A 17 10.80 -9.78 -8.35
C ASN A 17 11.66 -10.88 -7.72
N VAL A 18 11.83 -10.84 -6.39
CA VAL A 18 12.49 -11.90 -5.62
C VAL A 18 11.42 -12.77 -4.99
N VAL A 19 11.46 -14.08 -5.24
CA VAL A 19 10.43 -15.02 -4.80
C VAL A 19 11.06 -16.14 -3.99
N GLY A 20 10.64 -16.28 -2.74
CA GLY A 20 10.92 -17.42 -1.87
C GLY A 20 9.66 -18.27 -1.68
N MET A 21 9.82 -19.55 -1.36
CA MET A 21 8.69 -20.45 -1.14
C MET A 21 8.92 -21.39 0.04
N ILE A 22 7.91 -21.55 0.87
CA ILE A 22 7.75 -22.70 1.77
C ILE A 22 6.72 -23.64 1.13
N PRO A 23 7.06 -24.91 0.84
CA PRO A 23 6.12 -25.84 0.22
C PRO A 23 5.02 -26.26 1.20
N GLY A 24 3.82 -26.51 0.68
CA GLY A 24 2.74 -27.14 1.43
C GLY A 24 2.87 -28.67 1.47
N VAL A 25 2.30 -29.31 2.49
CA VAL A 25 2.28 -30.78 2.62
C VAL A 25 1.04 -31.44 2.04
N ASN A 26 -0.04 -30.69 1.83
CA ASN A 26 -1.27 -31.22 1.25
C ASN A 26 -1.19 -31.19 -0.28
N THR A 27 -1.17 -32.36 -0.90
CA THR A 27 -1.08 -32.51 -2.35
C THR A 27 -2.27 -31.88 -3.08
N ASP A 28 -3.45 -31.91 -2.46
CA ASP A 28 -4.69 -31.38 -3.04
C ASP A 28 -4.67 -29.84 -3.11
N LEU A 29 -3.87 -29.20 -2.25
CA LEU A 29 -3.73 -27.73 -2.16
C LEU A 29 -2.40 -27.22 -2.73
N SER A 30 -1.59 -28.12 -3.31
CA SER A 30 -0.23 -27.82 -3.75
C SER A 30 -0.14 -26.80 -4.89
N ALA A 31 -1.25 -26.57 -5.61
CA ALA A 31 -1.37 -25.59 -6.69
C ALA A 31 -1.99 -24.25 -6.23
N GLU A 32 -2.35 -24.13 -4.95
CA GLU A 32 -3.11 -22.99 -4.40
C GLU A 32 -2.30 -22.19 -3.38
N PRO A 33 -1.22 -21.49 -3.80
CA PRO A 33 -0.36 -20.78 -2.89
C PRO A 33 -1.04 -19.55 -2.28
N ILE A 34 -0.61 -19.19 -1.06
CA ILE A 34 -0.79 -17.83 -0.53
C ILE A 34 0.41 -16.99 -0.91
N VAL A 35 0.20 -15.71 -1.17
CA VAL A 35 1.27 -14.73 -1.42
C VAL A 35 1.37 -13.77 -0.24
N LEU A 36 2.56 -13.66 0.37
CA LEU A 36 2.95 -12.57 1.26
C LEU A 36 3.88 -11.63 0.50
N GLY A 37 3.51 -10.37 0.36
CA GLY A 37 4.16 -9.38 -0.50
C GLY A 37 4.61 -8.11 0.21
N ALA A 38 5.68 -7.51 -0.30
CA ALA A 38 6.10 -6.12 -0.05
C ALA A 38 6.98 -5.66 -1.23
N HIS A 39 6.95 -4.40 -1.65
CA HIS A 39 7.91 -3.91 -2.64
C HIS A 39 9.25 -3.53 -2.01
N TYR A 40 10.32 -3.60 -2.79
CA TYR A 40 11.68 -3.26 -2.33
C TYR A 40 12.29 -2.06 -3.05
N ASP A 41 11.63 -1.54 -4.09
CA ASP A 41 12.00 -0.26 -4.69
C ASP A 41 11.42 0.92 -3.90
N HIS A 42 11.97 2.10 -4.18
CA HIS A 42 11.47 3.39 -3.72
C HIS A 42 11.76 4.46 -4.80
N LEU A 43 11.52 5.73 -4.50
CA LEU A 43 11.60 6.86 -5.45
C LEU A 43 13.00 7.17 -6.00
N GLY A 44 14.08 6.68 -5.38
CA GLY A 44 15.45 6.87 -5.89
C GLY A 44 16.08 8.19 -5.44
N ILE A 45 16.43 9.08 -6.38
CA ILE A 45 17.15 10.33 -6.09
C ILE A 45 16.28 11.53 -6.44
N ASP A 46 16.19 12.47 -5.52
CA ASP A 46 15.54 13.76 -5.71
C ASP A 46 16.26 14.59 -6.78
N ALA A 47 15.56 14.94 -7.85
CA ALA A 47 16.15 15.60 -9.01
C ALA A 47 16.63 17.04 -8.71
N ASP A 48 16.02 17.72 -7.74
CA ASP A 48 16.31 19.11 -7.42
C ASP A 48 17.43 19.25 -6.39
N THR A 49 17.40 18.41 -5.36
CA THR A 49 18.31 18.47 -4.22
C THR A 49 19.47 17.48 -4.34
N GLY A 50 19.32 16.43 -5.13
CA GLY A 50 20.26 15.31 -5.22
C GLY A 50 20.30 14.43 -3.98
N ALA A 51 19.32 14.56 -3.08
CA ALA A 51 19.19 13.72 -1.89
C ALA A 51 18.62 12.33 -2.26
N ASP A 52 19.06 11.30 -1.54
CA ASP A 52 18.51 9.96 -1.69
C ASP A 52 17.17 9.86 -0.94
N TYR A 53 16.17 9.25 -1.59
CA TYR A 53 14.98 8.74 -0.94
C TYR A 53 15.31 7.36 -0.36
N GLU A 54 15.60 7.33 0.94
CA GLU A 54 16.08 6.13 1.64
C GLU A 54 15.00 5.05 1.81
N GLY A 55 13.72 5.44 1.89
CA GLY A 55 12.57 4.50 1.91
C GLY A 55 12.56 3.57 3.11
N ALA A 56 12.92 4.09 4.29
CA ALA A 56 13.03 3.27 5.49
C ALA A 56 11.69 2.69 5.93
N ASP A 57 10.65 3.52 6.03
CA ASP A 57 9.28 3.04 6.23
C ASP A 57 8.72 2.50 4.92
N ASP A 58 8.88 3.23 3.82
CA ASP A 58 8.33 2.94 2.50
C ASP A 58 9.43 2.51 1.50
N ASN A 59 9.73 1.22 1.34
CA ASN A 59 9.12 0.07 2.01
C ASN A 59 10.14 -0.94 2.52
N ALA A 60 11.30 -0.47 2.96
CA ALA A 60 12.30 -1.31 3.63
C ALA A 60 11.72 -1.95 4.90
N SER A 61 10.74 -1.31 5.56
CA SER A 61 10.02 -1.86 6.70
C SER A 61 9.24 -3.13 6.33
N GLY A 62 8.45 -3.12 5.23
CA GLY A 62 7.68 -4.26 4.75
C GLY A 62 8.58 -5.42 4.33
N VAL A 63 9.68 -5.14 3.62
CA VAL A 63 10.68 -6.17 3.26
C VAL A 63 11.34 -6.79 4.49
N SER A 64 11.63 -5.99 5.52
CA SER A 64 12.21 -6.49 6.76
C SER A 64 11.25 -7.43 7.49
N VAL A 65 9.96 -7.06 7.57
CA VAL A 65 8.90 -7.92 8.14
C VAL A 65 8.71 -9.19 7.31
N LEU A 66 8.70 -9.09 5.98
CA LEU A 66 8.62 -10.23 5.05
C LEU A 66 9.70 -11.27 5.34
N ILE A 67 10.96 -10.84 5.46
CA ILE A 67 12.10 -11.72 5.72
C ILE A 67 12.01 -12.35 7.11
N GLU A 68 11.63 -11.59 8.14
CA GLU A 68 11.50 -12.09 9.50
C GLU A 68 10.40 -13.17 9.61
N VAL A 69 9.22 -12.91 9.04
CA VAL A 69 8.11 -13.87 9.03
C VAL A 69 8.50 -15.13 8.23
N ALA A 70 9.14 -14.98 7.07
CA ALA A 70 9.64 -16.12 6.29
C ALA A 70 10.62 -16.99 7.10
N SER A 71 11.57 -16.35 7.80
CA SER A 71 12.57 -17.00 8.65
C SER A 71 11.93 -17.80 9.79
N LYS A 72 10.92 -17.22 10.46
CA LYS A 72 10.18 -17.89 11.55
C LYS A 72 9.37 -19.07 11.04
N LEU A 73 8.54 -18.87 10.01
CA LEU A 73 7.66 -19.91 9.47
C LEU A 73 8.45 -21.10 8.92
N ALA A 74 9.57 -20.85 8.25
CA ALA A 74 10.44 -21.92 7.73
C ALA A 74 10.99 -22.85 8.82
N ARG A 75 11.05 -22.39 10.08
CA ARG A 75 11.57 -23.17 11.22
C ARG A 75 10.46 -23.81 12.05
N ALA A 76 9.31 -23.15 12.17
CA ALA A 76 8.32 -23.46 13.18
C ALA A 76 6.99 -24.01 12.62
N PHE A 77 6.76 -23.92 11.31
CA PHE A 77 5.47 -24.20 10.72
C PHE A 77 5.56 -25.08 9.47
N THR A 78 4.56 -25.94 9.29
CA THR A 78 4.43 -26.81 8.11
C THR A 78 3.04 -26.56 7.51
N PRO A 79 2.94 -25.74 6.46
CA PRO A 79 1.65 -25.31 5.95
C PRO A 79 0.96 -26.41 5.13
N GLN A 80 -0.37 -26.37 5.04
CA GLN A 80 -1.13 -27.28 4.16
C GLN A 80 -0.88 -26.94 2.69
N ARG A 81 -0.90 -25.65 2.36
CA ARG A 81 -0.68 -25.10 1.01
C ARG A 81 0.66 -24.35 0.90
N PRO A 82 1.22 -24.12 -0.30
CA PRO A 82 2.46 -23.36 -0.40
C PRO A 82 2.30 -21.90 0.06
N ILE A 83 3.38 -21.33 0.58
CA ILE A 83 3.47 -19.90 0.90
C ILE A 83 4.57 -19.30 0.01
N LEU A 84 4.20 -18.32 -0.80
CA LEU A 84 5.11 -17.54 -1.62
C LEU A 84 5.42 -16.22 -0.90
N PHE A 85 6.70 -15.94 -0.69
CA PHE A 85 7.20 -14.68 -0.15
C PHE A 85 7.77 -13.88 -1.32
N VAL A 86 7.21 -12.71 -1.60
CA VAL A 86 7.54 -11.96 -2.80
C VAL A 86 7.97 -10.53 -2.44
N ALA A 87 9.21 -10.20 -2.79
CA ALA A 87 9.66 -8.82 -2.82
C ALA A 87 9.46 -8.27 -4.25
N PHE A 88 8.52 -7.33 -4.41
CA PHE A 88 8.16 -6.72 -5.69
C PHE A 88 9.09 -5.55 -6.05
N THR A 89 9.22 -5.27 -7.34
CA THR A 89 9.97 -4.11 -7.85
C THR A 89 9.10 -3.25 -8.75
N GLY A 90 9.36 -1.95 -8.80
CA GLY A 90 8.65 -1.01 -9.66
C GLY A 90 7.22 -0.76 -9.18
N GLU A 91 6.96 -0.85 -7.87
CA GLU A 91 5.67 -0.48 -7.29
C GLU A 91 5.44 1.01 -7.50
N GLU A 92 6.43 1.82 -7.18
CA GLU A 92 6.41 3.29 -7.24
C GLU A 92 6.25 3.80 -8.68
N ALA A 93 6.65 2.98 -9.64
CA ALA A 93 6.53 3.21 -11.07
C ALA A 93 5.18 2.75 -11.65
N GLY A 94 4.24 2.31 -10.81
CA GLY A 94 2.90 1.87 -11.20
C GLY A 94 2.69 0.36 -11.13
N LEU A 95 3.05 -0.27 -10.00
CA LEU A 95 2.76 -1.68 -9.70
C LEU A 95 3.36 -2.68 -10.72
N MET A 96 4.48 -2.33 -11.35
CA MET A 96 5.05 -3.11 -12.46
C MET A 96 5.39 -4.55 -12.03
N GLY A 97 5.91 -4.71 -10.81
CA GLY A 97 6.32 -6.00 -10.27
C GLY A 97 5.17 -6.91 -9.94
N SER A 98 4.17 -6.43 -9.20
CA SER A 98 2.98 -7.20 -8.86
C SER A 98 2.14 -7.53 -10.10
N ASP A 99 1.99 -6.58 -11.04
CA ASP A 99 1.30 -6.82 -12.31
C ASP A 99 2.01 -7.91 -13.12
N HIS A 100 3.33 -7.80 -13.29
CA HIS A 100 4.10 -8.82 -13.99
C HIS A 100 4.01 -10.19 -13.30
N PHE A 101 4.04 -10.22 -11.96
CA PHE A 101 3.93 -11.46 -11.18
C PHE A 101 2.61 -12.18 -11.42
N VAL A 102 1.51 -11.44 -11.33
CA VAL A 102 0.15 -11.95 -11.51
C VAL A 102 -0.08 -12.39 -12.96
N ASN A 103 0.49 -11.68 -13.95
CA ASN A 103 0.37 -12.04 -15.37
C ASN A 103 1.33 -13.16 -15.81
N ASN A 104 2.38 -13.45 -15.04
CA ASN A 104 3.38 -14.47 -15.38
C ASN A 104 3.79 -15.33 -14.16
N PRO A 105 2.85 -16.02 -13.47
CA PRO A 105 3.15 -16.73 -12.23
C PRO A 105 4.40 -17.62 -12.31
N PRO A 106 5.34 -17.51 -11.36
CA PRO A 106 6.52 -18.36 -11.36
C PRO A 106 6.16 -19.79 -10.92
N GLY A 107 7.05 -20.76 -11.17
CA GLY A 107 6.94 -22.09 -10.56
C GLY A 107 5.85 -23.01 -11.13
N GLY A 108 5.20 -22.62 -12.24
CA GLY A 108 4.14 -23.42 -12.86
C GLY A 108 2.80 -23.32 -12.14
N PHE A 109 2.63 -22.33 -11.26
CA PHE A 109 1.32 -21.95 -10.76
C PHE A 109 0.51 -21.25 -11.85
N GLU A 110 -0.81 -21.24 -11.68
CA GLU A 110 -1.73 -20.46 -12.51
C GLU A 110 -2.35 -19.38 -11.62
N THR A 111 -2.50 -18.17 -12.15
CA THR A 111 -2.96 -16.98 -11.42
C THR A 111 -4.29 -17.22 -10.71
N GLU A 112 -5.23 -17.86 -11.40
CA GLU A 112 -6.57 -18.18 -10.92
C GLU A 112 -6.61 -19.12 -9.71
N ASN A 113 -5.49 -19.83 -9.43
CA ASN A 113 -5.39 -20.75 -8.31
C ASN A 113 -4.79 -20.09 -7.05
N PHE A 114 -4.27 -18.87 -7.12
CA PHE A 114 -3.75 -18.19 -5.93
C PHE A 114 -4.84 -18.04 -4.88
N PHE A 115 -4.58 -18.56 -3.68
CA PHE A 115 -5.58 -18.66 -2.63
C PHE A 115 -5.94 -17.30 -2.03
N ALA A 116 -4.91 -16.49 -1.78
CA ALA A 116 -5.04 -15.13 -1.27
C ALA A 116 -3.69 -14.39 -1.34
N MET A 117 -3.75 -13.07 -1.18
CA MET A 117 -2.57 -12.22 -1.02
C MET A 117 -2.66 -11.33 0.22
N VAL A 118 -1.55 -11.22 0.96
CA VAL A 118 -1.37 -10.27 2.06
C VAL A 118 -0.21 -9.36 1.67
N ASN A 119 -0.46 -8.05 1.55
CA ASN A 119 0.56 -7.06 1.24
C ASN A 119 0.96 -6.23 2.46
N MET A 120 2.22 -5.82 2.51
CA MET A 120 2.74 -4.87 3.50
C MET A 120 3.36 -3.68 2.77
N ASP A 121 2.96 -2.49 3.20
CA ASP A 121 3.46 -1.21 2.69
C ASP A 121 3.55 -0.23 3.86
N ALA A 122 4.69 0.41 4.06
CA ALA A 122 4.90 1.38 5.13
C ALA A 122 4.36 0.91 6.51
N VAL A 123 4.95 -0.18 7.01
CA VAL A 123 4.57 -0.87 8.26
C VAL A 123 5.55 -0.63 9.43
N GLY A 124 6.47 0.31 9.27
CA GLY A 124 7.55 0.66 10.17
C GLY A 124 7.21 1.72 11.22
N ARG A 125 6.07 2.39 11.10
CA ARG A 125 5.71 3.56 11.92
C ARG A 125 4.43 3.35 12.72
N LEU A 126 4.13 2.13 13.16
CA LEU A 126 2.88 1.83 13.89
C LEU A 126 2.68 2.72 15.13
N GLU A 127 3.71 2.93 15.95
CA GLU A 127 3.73 3.91 17.04
C GLU A 127 2.54 3.78 18.02
N GLY A 128 2.06 2.55 18.23
CA GLY A 128 0.90 2.24 19.08
C GLY A 128 -0.46 2.62 18.48
N ARG A 129 -0.51 3.02 17.21
CA ARG A 129 -1.75 3.22 16.44
C ARG A 129 -2.41 1.87 16.09
N THR A 130 -3.62 1.94 15.57
CA THR A 130 -4.31 0.81 14.93
C THR A 130 -3.61 0.43 13.63
N LEU A 131 -3.50 -0.87 13.36
CA LEU A 131 -3.04 -1.35 12.06
C LEU A 131 -4.17 -1.19 11.05
N GLN A 132 -3.94 -0.45 9.97
CA GLN A 132 -4.93 -0.30 8.91
C GLN A 132 -4.89 -1.52 7.99
N VAL A 133 -6.05 -2.13 7.77
CA VAL A 133 -6.21 -3.29 6.89
C VAL A 133 -7.21 -2.92 5.80
N PHE A 134 -6.71 -2.68 4.60
CA PHE A 134 -7.50 -2.34 3.42
C PHE A 134 -8.02 -3.59 2.71
N SER A 135 -9.04 -3.40 1.88
CA SER A 135 -9.58 -4.43 0.97
C SER A 135 -10.17 -5.65 1.69
N THR A 136 -10.62 -5.47 2.93
CA THR A 136 -11.19 -6.56 3.74
C THR A 136 -12.54 -7.06 3.24
N GLU A 137 -13.19 -6.32 2.34
CA GLU A 137 -14.39 -6.73 1.62
C GLU A 137 -14.12 -7.83 0.57
N SER A 138 -12.86 -8.02 0.15
CA SER A 138 -12.49 -8.99 -0.90
C SER A 138 -12.74 -10.45 -0.54
N ALA A 139 -12.85 -10.77 0.76
CA ALA A 139 -13.33 -12.05 1.27
C ALA A 139 -14.01 -11.89 2.63
N TYR A 140 -15.09 -12.65 2.86
CA TYR A 140 -15.87 -12.58 4.09
C TYR A 140 -15.02 -12.79 5.36
N GLU A 141 -13.99 -13.65 5.28
CA GLU A 141 -13.16 -14.00 6.42
C GLU A 141 -12.26 -12.87 6.93
N TRP A 142 -11.90 -11.87 6.11
CA TRP A 142 -10.84 -10.91 6.44
C TRP A 142 -11.08 -10.09 7.71
N PRO A 143 -12.25 -9.45 7.91
CA PRO A 143 -12.47 -8.64 9.10
C PRO A 143 -12.42 -9.49 10.39
N PHE A 144 -12.94 -10.72 10.34
CA PHE A 144 -12.96 -11.62 11.50
C PHE A 144 -11.57 -12.15 11.83
N MET A 145 -10.77 -12.48 10.82
CA MET A 145 -9.37 -12.88 10.98
C MET A 145 -8.59 -11.73 11.61
N ALA A 146 -8.67 -10.53 11.04
CA ALA A 146 -7.96 -9.35 11.51
C ALA A 146 -8.35 -8.96 12.96
N GLN A 147 -9.65 -8.96 13.28
CA GLN A 147 -10.14 -8.70 14.64
C GLN A 147 -9.68 -9.78 15.63
N GLY A 148 -9.71 -11.06 15.24
CA GLY A 148 -9.30 -12.17 16.08
C GLY A 148 -7.80 -12.13 16.40
N ILE A 149 -6.97 -11.88 15.39
CA ILE A 149 -5.52 -11.69 15.56
C ILE A 149 -5.28 -10.49 16.47
N GLY A 150 -5.87 -9.34 16.14
CA GLY A 150 -5.65 -8.10 16.89
C GLY A 150 -6.06 -8.20 18.36
N PHE A 151 -7.16 -8.92 18.66
CA PHE A 151 -7.54 -9.23 20.04
C PHE A 151 -6.52 -10.11 20.75
N THR A 152 -5.95 -11.10 20.06
CA THR A 152 -5.03 -12.10 20.63
C THR A 152 -3.67 -11.49 20.95
N ILE A 153 -3.12 -10.71 20.03
CA ILE A 153 -1.76 -10.15 20.17
C ILE A 153 -1.75 -8.73 20.76
N GLY A 154 -2.92 -8.09 20.90
CA GLY A 154 -3.05 -6.74 21.45
C GLY A 154 -2.76 -5.61 20.45
N VAL A 155 -2.86 -5.89 19.15
CA VAL A 155 -2.65 -4.92 18.06
C VAL A 155 -3.98 -4.72 17.34
N PRO A 156 -4.77 -3.70 17.70
CA PRO A 156 -6.09 -3.51 17.11
C PRO A 156 -5.98 -3.18 15.62
N SER A 157 -6.89 -3.76 14.83
CA SER A 157 -7.03 -3.45 13.40
C SER A 157 -8.17 -2.47 13.17
N GLU A 158 -7.98 -1.58 12.19
CA GLU A 158 -9.02 -0.72 11.64
C GLU A 158 -9.24 -1.05 10.17
N PHE A 159 -10.46 -0.84 9.68
CA PHE A 159 -10.87 -1.19 8.31
C PHE A 159 -11.35 0.06 7.59
N PRO A 160 -10.44 0.79 6.93
CA PRO A 160 -10.83 1.93 6.11
C PRO A 160 -11.83 1.54 5.03
N ALA A 161 -12.87 2.36 4.85
CA ALA A 161 -13.97 2.06 3.92
C ALA A 161 -13.60 2.26 2.45
N GLN A 162 -12.61 3.11 2.17
CA GLN A 162 -12.12 3.32 0.81
C GLN A 162 -10.86 2.48 0.59
N THR A 163 -10.97 1.51 -0.30
CA THR A 163 -9.82 0.77 -0.80
C THR A 163 -8.95 1.71 -1.64
N ILE A 164 -7.67 1.79 -1.29
CA ILE A 164 -6.71 2.65 -1.98
C ILE A 164 -6.11 1.87 -3.15
N ALA A 165 -6.16 2.43 -4.36
CA ALA A 165 -5.61 1.83 -5.58
C ALA A 165 -4.08 2.01 -5.72
N SER A 166 -3.31 1.94 -4.64
CA SER A 166 -1.92 2.43 -4.62
C SER A 166 -0.90 1.50 -3.97
N SER A 167 -1.11 0.18 -3.99
CA SER A 167 -0.08 -0.77 -3.55
C SER A 167 -0.24 -2.11 -4.25
N ASP A 168 0.76 -2.99 -4.17
CA ASP A 168 0.88 -4.24 -4.94
C ASP A 168 -0.35 -5.17 -4.88
N HIS A 169 -1.12 -5.13 -3.79
CA HIS A 169 -2.35 -5.92 -3.62
C HIS A 169 -3.40 -5.67 -4.69
N VAL A 170 -3.39 -4.49 -5.32
CA VAL A 170 -4.38 -4.13 -6.34
C VAL A 170 -4.25 -5.00 -7.59
N SER A 171 -3.02 -5.37 -7.99
CA SER A 171 -2.81 -6.30 -9.12
C SER A 171 -3.48 -7.65 -8.87
N PHE A 172 -3.53 -8.10 -7.62
CA PHE A 172 -4.19 -9.35 -7.23
C PHE A 172 -5.71 -9.23 -7.26
N LEU A 173 -6.26 -8.15 -6.68
CA LEU A 173 -7.70 -7.87 -6.74
C LEU A 173 -8.21 -7.81 -8.18
N ASN A 174 -7.47 -7.13 -9.06
CA ASN A 174 -7.81 -6.99 -10.48
C ASN A 174 -7.73 -8.31 -11.25
N ALA A 175 -6.93 -9.28 -10.79
CA ALA A 175 -6.87 -10.63 -11.35
C ALA A 175 -7.84 -11.62 -10.71
N GLY A 176 -8.76 -11.16 -9.85
CA GLY A 176 -9.77 -12.03 -9.25
C GLY A 176 -9.31 -12.75 -7.98
N ILE A 177 -8.20 -12.33 -7.37
CA ILE A 177 -7.62 -12.97 -6.18
C ILE A 177 -7.94 -12.11 -4.95
N PRO A 178 -8.51 -12.68 -3.87
CA PRO A 178 -8.76 -11.91 -2.65
C PRO A 178 -7.44 -11.45 -2.02
N ALA A 179 -7.33 -10.15 -1.74
CA ALA A 179 -6.12 -9.55 -1.22
C ALA A 179 -6.42 -8.50 -0.15
N ILE A 180 -5.53 -8.38 0.82
CA ILE A 180 -5.55 -7.32 1.84
C ILE A 180 -4.20 -6.59 1.85
N HIS A 181 -4.23 -5.34 2.27
CA HIS A 181 -3.04 -4.50 2.40
C HIS A 181 -2.95 -3.94 3.82
N LEU A 182 -1.77 -4.13 4.44
CA LEU A 182 -1.43 -3.67 5.77
C LEU A 182 -0.59 -2.39 5.69
N PHE A 183 -1.02 -1.35 6.39
CA PHE A 183 -0.37 -0.05 6.45
C PHE A 183 -0.37 0.48 7.87
N SER A 184 0.75 1.07 8.31
CA SER A 184 0.85 1.63 9.66
C SER A 184 0.28 3.06 9.77
N GLY A 185 -0.13 3.66 8.65
CA GLY A 185 -0.73 4.99 8.59
C GLY A 185 0.29 6.07 8.23
N ALA A 186 -0.16 7.08 7.49
CA ALA A 186 0.70 8.14 6.97
C ALA A 186 1.38 8.99 8.07
N HIS A 187 2.50 9.59 7.71
CA HIS A 187 3.24 10.55 8.53
C HIS A 187 3.96 11.59 7.63
N LEU A 188 4.58 12.58 8.27
CA LEU A 188 5.22 13.73 7.59
C LEU A 188 6.42 13.37 6.72
N ASP A 189 7.02 12.21 6.94
CA ASP A 189 8.21 11.74 6.20
C ASP A 189 7.85 10.81 5.04
N TYR A 190 6.57 10.47 4.85
CA TYR A 190 6.13 9.58 3.78
C TYR A 190 6.42 10.19 2.40
N HIS A 191 7.07 9.43 1.51
CA HIS A 191 7.63 9.90 0.24
C HIS A 191 8.53 11.15 0.39
N GLN A 192 9.38 11.21 1.41
CA GLN A 192 10.34 12.30 1.61
C GLN A 192 11.75 11.73 1.82
N PRO A 193 12.83 12.47 1.49
CA PRO A 193 14.21 12.07 1.81
C PRO A 193 14.46 11.88 3.31
N SER A 194 13.54 12.37 4.14
CA SER A 194 13.58 12.21 5.59
C SER A 194 13.01 10.88 6.08
N ASP A 195 12.50 10.01 5.20
CA ASP A 195 12.10 8.63 5.55
C ASP A 195 13.33 7.75 5.83
N THR A 196 13.80 7.83 7.06
CA THR A 196 15.13 7.35 7.48
C THR A 196 15.01 6.36 8.64
N SER A 197 15.94 5.39 8.67
CA SER A 197 15.85 4.22 9.57
C SER A 197 15.83 4.55 11.07
N ASP A 198 16.35 5.72 11.48
CA ASP A 198 16.34 6.16 12.87
C ASP A 198 14.93 6.53 13.37
N LYS A 199 13.96 6.69 12.47
CA LYS A 199 12.56 7.00 12.79
C LYS A 199 11.67 5.77 12.90
N LEU A 200 12.18 4.58 12.62
CA LEU A 200 11.39 3.36 12.66
C LEU A 200 10.99 2.98 14.10
N ASP A 201 9.73 2.58 14.27
CA ASP A 201 9.24 1.94 15.49
C ASP A 201 9.49 0.43 15.41
N LEU A 202 10.69 0.01 15.81
CA LEU A 202 11.09 -1.40 15.77
C LEU A 202 10.19 -2.32 16.63
N ARG A 203 9.57 -1.77 17.69
CA ARG A 203 8.62 -2.53 18.50
C ARG A 203 7.31 -2.72 17.75
N GLY A 204 6.78 -1.63 17.18
CA GLY A 204 5.61 -1.69 16.30
C GLY A 204 5.81 -2.63 15.11
N MET A 205 6.99 -2.63 14.48
CA MET A 205 7.32 -3.60 13.43
C MET A 205 7.29 -5.06 13.92
N SER A 206 7.75 -5.30 15.15
CA SER A 206 7.67 -6.64 15.75
C SER A 206 6.22 -7.07 15.99
N ASP A 207 5.37 -6.13 16.41
CA ASP A 207 3.93 -6.32 16.59
C ASP A 207 3.24 -6.61 15.24
N VAL A 208 3.60 -5.89 14.16
CA VAL A 208 3.12 -6.19 12.79
C VAL A 208 3.62 -7.55 12.31
N ALA A 209 4.88 -7.91 12.55
CA ALA A 209 5.42 -9.21 12.17
C ALA A 209 4.66 -10.36 12.85
N LEU A 210 4.26 -10.21 14.11
CA LEU A 210 3.40 -11.17 14.80
C LEU A 210 2.00 -11.23 14.17
N TRP A 211 1.41 -10.08 13.83
CA TRP A 211 0.12 -10.04 13.15
C TRP A 211 0.15 -10.81 11.82
N VAL A 212 1.18 -10.56 11.01
CA VAL A 212 1.38 -11.19 9.69
C VAL A 212 1.66 -12.69 9.84
N GLU A 213 2.48 -13.09 10.82
CA GLU A 213 2.74 -14.49 11.14
C GLU A 213 1.43 -15.25 11.42
N GLU A 214 0.58 -14.72 12.31
CA GLU A 214 -0.72 -15.33 12.64
C GLU A 214 -1.66 -15.38 11.43
N ALA A 215 -1.70 -14.32 10.62
CA ALA A 215 -2.53 -14.28 9.40
C ALA A 215 -2.10 -15.36 8.39
N ILE A 216 -0.79 -15.48 8.14
CA ILE A 216 -0.26 -16.48 7.21
C ILE A 216 -0.44 -17.90 7.75
N VAL A 217 -0.26 -18.14 9.05
CA VAL A 217 -0.55 -19.45 9.68
C VAL A 217 -2.02 -19.81 9.49
N TYR A 218 -2.94 -18.90 9.80
CA TYR A 218 -4.38 -19.12 9.63
C TYR A 218 -4.74 -19.48 8.19
N LEU A 219 -4.25 -18.69 7.21
CA LEU A 219 -4.56 -18.93 5.80
C LEU A 219 -3.93 -20.22 5.29
N ALA A 220 -2.69 -20.49 5.67
CA ALA A 220 -1.92 -21.60 5.12
C ALA A 220 -2.30 -22.95 5.75
N ASP A 221 -2.92 -22.97 6.93
CA ASP A 221 -3.51 -24.16 7.54
C ASP A 221 -4.98 -24.38 7.13
N ARG A 222 -5.64 -23.35 6.59
CA ARG A 222 -7.03 -23.43 6.16
C ARG A 222 -7.20 -24.32 4.91
N THR A 223 -8.01 -25.37 5.06
CA THR A 223 -8.40 -26.27 3.96
C THR A 223 -9.68 -25.84 3.26
N ASP A 224 -10.57 -25.12 3.94
CA ASP A 224 -11.81 -24.60 3.36
C ASP A 224 -11.54 -23.38 2.45
N PRO A 225 -12.26 -23.19 1.35
CA PRO A 225 -12.09 -22.01 0.50
C PRO A 225 -12.46 -20.71 1.23
N LEU A 226 -11.85 -19.59 0.85
CA LEU A 226 -12.35 -18.26 1.24
C LEU A 226 -13.67 -17.95 0.54
N ARG A 227 -14.56 -17.23 1.21
CA ARG A 227 -15.78 -16.71 0.59
C ARG A 227 -15.46 -15.37 -0.07
N VAL A 228 -14.90 -15.47 -1.26
CA VAL A 228 -14.45 -14.36 -2.09
C VAL A 228 -15.64 -13.48 -2.50
N ASN A 229 -15.49 -12.16 -2.36
CA ASN A 229 -16.46 -11.16 -2.80
C ASN A 229 -15.71 -10.01 -3.49
N LEU A 230 -15.63 -10.07 -4.82
CA LEU A 230 -14.90 -9.07 -5.61
C LEU A 230 -15.80 -8.13 -6.39
N GLU A 231 -17.13 -8.25 -6.26
CA GLU A 231 -18.10 -7.37 -6.95
C GLU A 231 -17.90 -5.89 -6.59
N ASN A 232 -17.34 -5.61 -5.40
CA ASN A 232 -17.02 -4.26 -4.92
C ASN A 232 -15.51 -4.02 -4.73
N ALA A 233 -14.65 -4.99 -5.05
CA ALA A 233 -13.21 -4.92 -4.80
C ALA A 233 -12.38 -4.67 -6.06
N GLN A 234 -13.01 -4.55 -7.24
CA GLN A 234 -12.31 -4.08 -8.44
C GLN A 234 -11.93 -2.61 -8.23
N VAL A 235 -10.64 -2.35 -8.21
CA VAL A 235 -10.10 -1.01 -8.00
C VAL A 235 -9.57 -0.52 -9.34
N GLU A 236 -10.15 0.57 -9.84
CA GLU A 236 -9.58 1.27 -10.99
C GLU A 236 -8.21 1.83 -10.60
N VAL A 237 -7.15 1.09 -10.93
CA VAL A 237 -5.80 1.66 -11.00
C VAL A 237 -5.85 2.66 -12.15
N SER A 238 -5.57 3.92 -11.84
CA SER A 238 -5.45 4.92 -12.89
C SER A 238 -4.41 4.45 -13.91
N THR A 239 -4.86 4.20 -15.14
CA THR A 239 -4.00 3.90 -16.30
C THR A 239 -3.32 5.15 -16.84
N ALA A 240 -3.43 6.29 -16.16
CA ALA A 240 -2.74 7.51 -16.51
C ALA A 240 -1.22 7.26 -16.47
N THR A 241 -0.66 7.08 -17.65
CA THR A 241 0.78 6.94 -17.87
C THR A 241 1.46 8.27 -17.59
N GLY A 242 1.93 8.45 -16.35
CA GLY A 242 2.68 9.61 -15.90
C GLY A 242 2.97 9.51 -14.41
N SER A 243 4.23 9.64 -14.01
CA SER A 243 4.56 9.87 -12.61
C SER A 243 3.90 11.18 -12.16
N ARG A 244 3.45 11.23 -10.91
CA ARG A 244 2.88 12.45 -10.35
C ARG A 244 4.00 13.48 -10.19
N GLU A 245 4.08 14.45 -11.09
CA GLU A 245 5.11 15.51 -11.05
C GLU A 245 4.78 16.63 -10.07
N ALA A 246 3.49 16.85 -9.79
CA ALA A 246 3.02 17.94 -8.92
C ALA A 246 2.52 17.45 -7.55
N SER A 247 2.85 18.18 -6.50
CA SER A 247 2.42 17.93 -5.13
C SER A 247 1.77 19.16 -4.50
N LEU A 248 0.64 18.93 -3.82
CA LEU A 248 0.07 19.92 -2.90
C LEU A 248 0.78 19.86 -1.54
N GLY A 249 1.49 18.78 -1.19
CA GLY A 249 2.07 18.60 0.14
C GLY A 249 1.03 18.38 1.24
N THR A 250 -0.06 17.68 0.90
CA THR A 250 -1.07 17.20 1.86
C THR A 250 -0.77 15.77 2.27
N ILE A 251 -1.03 15.46 3.54
CA ILE A 251 -0.92 14.10 4.08
C ILE A 251 -2.33 13.59 4.30
N PRO A 252 -2.82 12.64 3.48
CA PRO A 252 -4.15 12.09 3.65
C PRO A 252 -4.33 11.43 5.01
N ASP A 253 -5.54 11.54 5.55
CA ASP A 253 -6.01 10.69 6.62
C ASP A 253 -6.77 9.51 6.01
N PHE A 254 -6.06 8.40 5.82
CA PHE A 254 -6.60 7.20 5.19
C PHE A 254 -7.68 6.49 6.02
N ALA A 255 -7.83 6.83 7.31
CA ALA A 255 -8.86 6.29 8.18
C ALA A 255 -10.23 6.95 7.97
N TYR A 256 -10.28 8.09 7.27
CA TYR A 256 -11.49 8.88 7.12
C TYR A 256 -12.42 8.31 6.04
N ASP A 257 -13.68 8.08 6.41
CA ASP A 257 -14.72 7.49 5.57
C ASP A 257 -15.84 8.47 5.18
N GLY A 258 -15.73 9.73 5.58
CA GLY A 258 -16.73 10.77 5.29
C GLY A 258 -16.59 11.38 3.90
N GLU A 259 -17.47 12.34 3.60
CA GLU A 259 -17.42 13.12 2.35
C GLU A 259 -16.08 13.88 2.24
N GLY A 260 -15.45 13.82 1.05
CA GLY A 260 -14.19 14.51 0.76
C GLY A 260 -12.96 13.73 1.18
N VAL A 261 -11.79 14.40 1.13
CA VAL A 261 -10.52 13.85 1.59
C VAL A 261 -10.06 14.62 2.81
N ARG A 262 -10.11 13.99 4.00
CA ARG A 262 -9.52 14.56 5.22
C ARG A 262 -8.01 14.48 5.14
N ILE A 263 -7.33 15.55 5.55
CA ILE A 263 -5.87 15.56 5.69
C ILE A 263 -5.48 15.49 7.16
N SER A 264 -4.54 14.63 7.50
CA SER A 264 -3.96 14.54 8.85
C SER A 264 -2.94 15.65 9.09
N GLY A 265 -2.33 16.17 8.01
CA GLY A 265 -1.36 17.25 8.08
C GLY A 265 -0.96 17.80 6.72
N VAL A 266 0.03 18.69 6.75
CA VAL A 266 0.64 19.32 5.58
C VAL A 266 2.16 19.26 5.72
N THR A 267 2.86 19.07 4.61
CA THR A 267 4.33 19.06 4.57
C THR A 267 4.86 20.47 4.87
N PRO A 268 5.84 20.63 5.80
CA PRO A 268 6.45 21.91 6.09
C PRO A 268 7.05 22.55 4.83
N GLY A 269 6.74 23.83 4.60
CA GLY A 269 7.12 24.58 3.41
C GLY A 269 6.40 24.14 2.14
N GLY A 270 5.48 23.17 2.18
CA GLY A 270 4.72 22.67 1.04
C GLY A 270 3.66 23.67 0.54
N ALA A 271 3.10 23.40 -0.64
CA ALA A 271 2.06 24.25 -1.25
C ALA A 271 0.81 24.40 -0.36
N ALA A 272 0.41 23.31 0.31
CA ALA A 272 -0.71 23.27 1.24
C ALA A 272 -0.50 24.20 2.44
N GLU A 273 0.67 24.13 3.07
CA GLU A 273 1.01 24.97 4.23
C GLU A 273 1.04 26.45 3.83
N VAL A 274 1.67 26.77 2.69
CA VAL A 274 1.73 28.15 2.15
C VAL A 274 0.32 28.68 1.84
N ALA A 275 -0.57 27.82 1.33
CA ALA A 275 -1.97 28.16 1.08
C ALA A 275 -2.82 28.24 2.37
N GLY A 276 -2.25 27.88 3.53
CA GLY A 276 -2.91 27.94 4.83
C GLY A 276 -3.81 26.74 5.15
N LEU A 277 -3.65 25.62 4.44
CA LEU A 277 -4.28 24.34 4.79
C LEU A 277 -3.64 23.77 6.07
N GLN A 278 -4.42 23.01 6.82
CA GLN A 278 -4.04 22.50 8.15
C GLN A 278 -4.58 21.08 8.34
N GLY A 279 -3.98 20.33 9.27
CA GLY A 279 -4.54 19.04 9.69
C GLY A 279 -6.00 19.17 10.12
N MET A 280 -6.80 18.13 9.84
CA MET A 280 -8.25 18.05 9.99
C MET A 280 -9.08 18.82 8.96
N ASP A 281 -8.47 19.52 8.01
CA ASP A 281 -9.21 20.04 6.85
C ASP A 281 -9.73 18.87 6.01
N ILE A 282 -10.93 19.04 5.44
CA ILE A 282 -11.53 18.08 4.51
C ILE A 282 -11.61 18.74 3.14
N ILE A 283 -10.84 18.23 2.18
CA ILE A 283 -10.85 18.69 0.79
C ILE A 283 -12.15 18.23 0.13
N LEU A 284 -12.95 19.19 -0.32
CA LEU A 284 -14.24 18.96 -0.99
C LEU A 284 -14.16 19.20 -2.49
N GLN A 285 -13.31 20.12 -2.95
CA GLN A 285 -13.17 20.43 -4.37
C GLN A 285 -11.74 20.80 -4.75
N PHE A 286 -11.36 20.46 -5.98
CA PHE A 286 -10.12 20.83 -6.65
C PHE A 286 -10.47 21.50 -7.98
N ASN A 287 -10.09 22.77 -8.15
CA ASN A 287 -10.47 23.61 -9.29
C ASN A 287 -11.98 23.65 -9.59
N GLY A 288 -12.80 23.60 -8.54
CA GLY A 288 -14.26 23.59 -8.63
C GLY A 288 -14.87 22.21 -8.96
N THR A 289 -14.05 21.21 -9.25
CA THR A 289 -14.50 19.81 -9.41
C THR A 289 -14.58 19.14 -8.05
N ALA A 290 -15.65 18.38 -7.80
CA ALA A 290 -15.83 17.67 -6.54
C ALA A 290 -14.74 16.61 -6.32
N VAL A 291 -14.23 16.55 -5.10
CA VAL A 291 -13.33 15.51 -4.61
C VAL A 291 -14.15 14.61 -3.71
N ASP A 292 -14.48 13.42 -4.19
CA ASP A 292 -15.35 12.44 -3.50
C ASP A 292 -14.57 11.27 -2.88
N SER A 293 -13.36 11.02 -3.37
CA SER A 293 -12.48 9.96 -2.90
C SER A 293 -11.01 10.37 -2.97
N LEU A 294 -10.16 9.63 -2.25
CA LEU A 294 -8.72 9.81 -2.33
C LEU A 294 -8.20 9.50 -3.74
N GLN A 295 -8.81 8.54 -4.44
CA GLN A 295 -8.44 8.20 -5.81
C GLN A 295 -8.69 9.37 -6.77
N THR A 296 -9.88 9.98 -6.69
CA THR A 296 -10.23 11.16 -7.48
C THR A 296 -9.25 12.30 -7.22
N TYR A 297 -8.93 12.55 -5.95
CA TYR A 297 -7.95 13.56 -5.56
C TYR A 297 -6.54 13.27 -6.11
N SER A 298 -6.08 12.02 -6.01
CA SER A 298 -4.78 11.59 -6.54
C SER A 298 -4.71 11.73 -8.07
N ASN A 299 -5.79 11.42 -8.79
CA ASN A 299 -5.85 11.55 -10.24
C ASN A 299 -5.76 13.03 -10.66
N MET A 300 -6.51 13.92 -10.00
CA MET A 300 -6.44 15.36 -10.25
C MET A 300 -5.04 15.94 -10.05
N LEU A 301 -4.29 15.42 -9.08
CA LEU A 301 -2.90 15.84 -8.84
C LEU A 301 -1.92 15.27 -9.86
N ARG A 302 -2.17 14.09 -10.44
CA ARG A 302 -1.36 13.52 -11.55
C ARG A 302 -1.53 14.30 -12.85
N GLU A 303 -2.71 14.87 -13.08
CA GLU A 303 -2.99 15.68 -14.27
C GLU A 303 -2.42 17.11 -14.19
N ALA A 304 -1.98 17.53 -13.00
CA ALA A 304 -1.45 18.87 -12.75
C ALA A 304 0.08 18.93 -12.87
N ALA A 305 0.60 20.11 -13.18
CA ALA A 305 2.03 20.38 -13.31
C ALA A 305 2.57 21.25 -12.15
N PRO A 306 3.86 21.15 -11.81
CA PRO A 306 4.50 22.10 -10.90
C PRO A 306 4.33 23.54 -11.39
N GLY A 307 3.97 24.45 -10.48
CA GLY A 307 3.66 25.85 -10.78
C GLY A 307 2.19 26.12 -11.14
N ASP A 308 1.36 25.09 -11.31
CA ASP A 308 -0.06 25.29 -11.53
C ASP A 308 -0.72 25.97 -10.33
N GLN A 309 -1.50 27.02 -10.61
CA GLN A 309 -2.33 27.68 -9.61
C GLN A 309 -3.67 26.96 -9.52
N ILE A 310 -3.95 26.40 -8.36
CA ILE A 310 -5.19 25.65 -8.11
C ILE A 310 -6.03 26.32 -7.03
N ALA A 311 -7.34 26.14 -7.13
CA ALA A 311 -8.29 26.50 -6.09
C ALA A 311 -8.76 25.23 -5.35
N VAL A 312 -8.56 25.19 -4.04
CA VAL A 312 -8.96 24.06 -3.19
C VAL A 312 -10.03 24.51 -2.22
N THR A 313 -11.23 23.93 -2.33
CA THR A 313 -12.31 24.17 -1.37
C THR A 313 -12.24 23.13 -0.27
N VAL A 314 -12.14 23.57 0.98
CA VAL A 314 -12.06 22.71 2.15
C VAL A 314 -13.13 23.02 3.18
N ARG A 315 -13.54 22.02 3.95
CA ARG A 315 -14.31 22.16 5.17
C ARG A 315 -13.36 22.16 6.37
N ARG A 316 -13.45 23.21 7.19
CA ARG A 316 -12.70 23.38 8.43
C ARG A 316 -13.67 23.65 9.58
N GLY A 317 -13.85 22.67 10.46
CA GLY A 317 -14.93 22.69 11.44
C GLY A 317 -16.30 22.78 10.74
N GLU A 318 -17.10 23.78 11.10
CA GLU A 318 -18.42 24.03 10.48
C GLU A 318 -18.33 24.94 9.24
N GLY A 319 -17.16 25.52 8.94
CA GLY A 319 -16.97 26.46 7.84
C GLY A 319 -16.51 25.78 6.56
N ILE A 320 -16.84 26.38 5.42
CA ILE A 320 -16.27 26.06 4.11
C ILE A 320 -15.45 27.26 3.65
N LEU A 321 -14.24 27.02 3.17
CA LEU A 321 -13.35 28.06 2.66
C LEU A 321 -12.62 27.54 1.41
N THR A 322 -12.28 28.46 0.52
CA THR A 322 -11.49 28.15 -0.68
C THR A 322 -10.14 28.85 -0.56
N VAL A 323 -9.06 28.09 -0.74
CA VAL A 323 -7.68 28.60 -0.79
C VAL A 323 -7.12 28.49 -2.20
N SER A 324 -6.20 29.39 -2.54
CA SER A 324 -5.39 29.28 -3.76
C SER A 324 -4.04 28.69 -3.36
N ALA A 325 -3.57 27.70 -4.10
CA ALA A 325 -2.26 27.09 -3.90
C ALA A 325 -1.50 27.02 -5.23
N GLU A 326 -0.21 27.30 -5.18
CA GLU A 326 0.71 27.01 -6.30
C GLU A 326 1.32 25.64 -6.05
N LEU A 327 1.05 24.68 -6.93
CA LEU A 327 1.60 23.33 -6.79
C LEU A 327 3.12 23.34 -6.91
N LYS A 328 3.78 22.49 -6.13
CA LYS A 328 5.23 22.30 -6.18
C LYS A 328 5.60 21.03 -6.92
N ALA A 329 6.85 20.92 -7.35
CA ALA A 329 7.39 19.64 -7.78
C ALA A 329 7.27 18.61 -6.63
N ARG A 330 6.91 17.38 -6.99
CA ARG A 330 6.87 16.25 -6.07
C ARG A 330 8.28 15.76 -5.77
#